data_AF-A0A1I2DDE8-F1
#
_entry.id   AF-A0A1I2DDE8-F1
#
_cell.length_a   1.000
_cell.length_b   1.000
_cell.length_c   1.000
_cell.angle_alpha   90.00
_cell.angle_beta   90.00
_cell.angle_gamma   90.00
#
_symmetry.space_group_name_H-M   'P 1'
#
loop_
_entity.id
_entity.type
_entity.pdbx_description
1 polymer ?
#
loop_
_entity_poly.entity_id
_entity_poly.type
_entity_poly.pdbx_seq_one_letter_code
_entity_poly.pdbx_strand_id
1 'polypeptide(L)'
;MIEINVYLTTVSSCLIGNQTESFSIGGVDQSTTIDENNKPIIHGSAFKGALRNIIREQEKEGKMNETKIFVKLLLEKTLEKYKNISKNEKIERIISIIEEKYNNCKAEYIFGIEGINGFPRLYCSDFLFSECKNMNMDDYFFIETKNCLVENNGEILSNPRTYRVVRPKVVFKGMIWLNDMFLVGIEENKAKLMKVESEIREALLKFNDGLHRIGNSKSRGYGQIEINLD
;
A
#
# COMPACT_ATOMS: atom_id res chain seq x y z
N MET A 1 -4.01 -10.36 17.09
CA MET A 1 -3.49 -9.31 16.19
C MET A 1 -1.99 -9.41 16.18
N ILE A 2 -1.38 -9.33 14.99
CA ILE A 2 0.07 -9.31 14.78
C ILE A 2 0.42 -7.93 14.23
N GLU A 3 1.50 -7.36 14.74
CA GLU A 3 2.01 -6.05 14.34
C GLU A 3 3.35 -6.23 13.65
N ILE A 4 3.51 -5.62 12.48
CA ILE A 4 4.74 -5.60 11.70
C ILE A 4 5.18 -4.15 11.59
N ASN A 5 6.29 -3.81 12.23
CA ASN A 5 6.89 -2.50 12.12
C ASN A 5 7.69 -2.42 10.81
N VAL A 6 7.48 -1.35 10.05
CA VAL A 6 8.07 -1.18 8.72
C VAL A 6 8.80 0.14 8.66
N TYR A 7 10.08 0.09 8.33
CA TYR A 7 10.91 1.25 8.02
C TYR A 7 11.14 1.31 6.53
N LEU A 8 10.68 2.40 5.92
CA LEU A 8 10.76 2.64 4.50
C LEU A 8 11.80 3.72 4.25
N THR A 9 12.87 3.39 3.52
CA THR A 9 13.89 4.34 3.10
C THR A 9 13.72 4.64 1.62
N THR A 10 13.67 5.92 1.24
CA THR A 10 13.62 6.30 -0.18
C THR A 10 14.97 6.03 -0.84
N VAL A 11 14.98 5.31 -1.96
CA VAL A 11 16.21 5.04 -2.74
C VAL A 11 16.35 6.03 -3.89
N SER A 12 15.21 6.42 -4.47
CA SER A 12 15.11 7.47 -5.50
C SER A 12 14.24 8.63 -4.99
N SER A 13 14.18 9.73 -5.74
CA SER A 13 13.18 10.77 -5.50
C SER A 13 11.77 10.17 -5.47
N CYS A 14 10.94 10.59 -4.52
CA CYS A 14 9.57 10.10 -4.35
C CYS A 14 8.58 11.25 -4.44
N LEU A 15 7.66 11.20 -5.41
CA LEU A 15 6.52 12.11 -5.49
C LEU A 15 5.28 11.39 -4.97
N ILE A 16 4.86 11.68 -3.74
CA ILE A 16 3.74 11.01 -3.09
C ILE A 16 2.55 11.96 -3.02
N GLY A 17 1.44 11.59 -3.68
CA GLY A 17 0.32 12.50 -3.88
C GLY A 17 0.40 13.26 -5.20
N ASN A 18 -0.67 14.00 -5.52
CA ASN A 18 -0.83 14.72 -6.78
C ASN A 18 -1.61 16.03 -6.57
N GLN A 19 -1.38 16.68 -5.43
CA GLN A 19 -2.06 17.93 -5.10
C GLN A 19 -1.08 19.08 -5.28
N THR A 20 -1.59 20.20 -5.79
CA THR A 20 -0.95 21.50 -5.58
C THR A 20 -0.95 21.78 -4.08
N GLU A 21 0.13 22.34 -3.55
CA GLU A 21 0.18 22.71 -2.14
C GLU A 21 -0.94 23.71 -1.84
N SER A 22 -1.83 23.34 -0.92
CA SER A 22 -2.96 24.18 -0.53
C SER A 22 -2.44 25.52 -0.02
N PHE A 23 -2.90 26.62 -0.63
CA PHE A 23 -2.57 28.00 -0.25
C PHE A 23 -1.09 28.41 -0.45
N SER A 24 -0.32 27.72 -1.30
CA SER A 24 1.03 28.15 -1.68
C SER A 24 1.01 29.19 -2.82
N ILE A 25 1.19 30.47 -2.50
CA ILE A 25 1.36 31.52 -3.53
C ILE A 25 2.78 31.38 -4.10
N GLY A 26 2.89 31.07 -5.40
CA GLY A 26 4.19 30.86 -6.07
C GLY A 26 4.84 29.50 -5.80
N GLY A 27 4.05 28.51 -5.37
CA GLY A 27 4.51 27.14 -5.14
C GLY A 27 4.79 26.35 -6.43
N VAL A 28 5.12 25.07 -6.27
CA VAL A 28 5.36 24.13 -7.37
C VAL A 28 4.05 23.60 -7.98
N ASP A 29 4.12 23.09 -9.20
CA ASP A 29 2.94 22.53 -9.90
C ASP A 29 2.41 21.25 -9.26
N GLN A 30 3.30 20.39 -8.76
CA GLN A 30 2.94 19.18 -8.02
C GLN A 30 3.80 19.05 -6.78
N SER A 31 3.18 18.74 -5.66
CA SER A 31 3.91 18.54 -4.41
C SER A 31 3.63 17.19 -3.77
N THR A 32 4.61 16.74 -3.01
CA THR A 32 4.44 15.59 -2.12
C THR A 32 3.61 16.01 -0.92
N THR A 33 2.69 15.15 -0.49
CA THR A 33 1.89 15.40 0.70
C THR A 33 2.76 15.52 1.95
N ILE A 34 2.31 16.42 2.83
CA ILE A 34 2.95 16.74 4.11
C ILE A 34 2.00 16.46 5.27
N ASP A 35 2.55 16.21 6.45
CA ASP A 35 1.81 16.14 7.70
C ASP A 35 1.55 17.54 8.31
N GLU A 36 0.89 17.56 9.47
CA GLU A 36 0.61 18.77 10.25
C GLU A 36 1.86 19.53 10.72
N ASN A 37 3.03 18.87 10.71
CA ASN A 37 4.32 19.43 11.10
C ASN A 37 5.19 19.80 9.88
N ASN A 38 4.61 19.84 8.67
CA ASN A 38 5.28 20.08 7.40
C ASN A 38 6.38 19.05 7.04
N LYS A 39 6.33 17.86 7.63
CA LYS A 39 7.21 16.73 7.27
C LYS A 39 6.55 15.91 6.16
N PRO A 40 7.32 15.27 5.26
CA PRO A 40 6.74 14.41 4.25
C PRO A 40 5.96 13.25 4.89
N ILE A 41 4.88 12.81 4.23
CA ILE A 41 4.08 11.66 4.65
C ILE A 41 3.87 10.70 3.48
N ILE A 42 3.94 9.39 3.75
CA ILE A 42 3.51 8.37 2.80
C ILE A 42 2.17 7.80 3.28
N HIS A 43 1.10 8.05 2.53
CA HIS A 43 -0.21 7.52 2.88
C HIS A 43 -0.22 5.98 2.80
N GLY A 44 -0.79 5.35 3.82
CA GLY A 44 -0.94 3.90 3.91
C GLY A 44 -1.72 3.33 2.74
N SER A 45 -2.62 4.10 2.14
CA SER A 45 -3.36 3.72 0.93
C SER A 45 -2.45 3.53 -0.29
N ALA A 46 -1.47 4.42 -0.49
CA ALA A 46 -0.52 4.34 -1.59
C ALA A 46 0.40 3.13 -1.43
N PHE A 47 0.89 2.92 -0.21
CA PHE A 47 1.71 1.76 0.15
C PHE A 47 0.92 0.45 0.00
N LYS A 48 -0.29 0.38 0.56
CA LYS A 48 -1.24 -0.74 0.44
C LYS A 48 -1.51 -1.12 -1.01
N GLY A 49 -1.70 -0.13 -1.88
CA GLY A 49 -1.90 -0.37 -3.31
C GLY A 49 -0.71 -1.06 -3.97
N ALA A 50 0.51 -0.63 -3.64
CA ALA A 50 1.73 -1.25 -4.14
C ALA A 50 1.93 -2.67 -3.58
N LEU A 51 1.78 -2.86 -2.27
CA LEU A 51 1.88 -4.17 -1.63
C LEU A 51 0.83 -5.16 -2.16
N ARG A 52 -0.40 -4.70 -2.43
CA ARG A 52 -1.44 -5.52 -3.06
C ARG A 52 -1.01 -6.07 -4.42
N ASN A 53 -0.31 -5.27 -5.22
CA ASN A 53 0.21 -5.73 -6.51
C ASN A 53 1.34 -6.75 -6.34
N ILE A 54 2.24 -6.55 -5.37
CA ILE A 54 3.27 -7.54 -5.05
C ILE A 54 2.63 -8.87 -4.67
N ILE A 55 1.65 -8.87 -3.75
CA ILE A 55 0.95 -10.09 -3.33
C ILE A 55 0.26 -10.78 -4.51
N ARG A 56 -0.31 -10.04 -5.47
CA ARG A 56 -0.88 -10.60 -6.70
C ARG A 56 0.16 -11.32 -7.57
N GLU A 57 1.36 -10.75 -7.68
CA GLU A 57 2.45 -11.33 -8.47
C GLU A 57 3.04 -12.55 -7.75
N GLN A 58 3.30 -12.45 -6.44
CA GLN A 58 3.77 -13.56 -5.62
C GLN A 58 2.74 -14.71 -5.57
N GLU A 59 1.43 -14.43 -5.61
CA GLU A 59 0.40 -15.46 -5.72
C GLU A 59 0.52 -16.24 -7.03
N LYS A 60 0.77 -15.55 -8.16
CA LYS A 60 0.98 -16.21 -9.46
C LYS A 60 2.26 -17.06 -9.48
N GLU A 61 3.25 -16.69 -8.68
CA GLU A 61 4.47 -17.48 -8.44
C GLU A 61 4.28 -18.63 -7.44
N GLY A 62 3.09 -18.78 -6.85
CA GLY A 62 2.78 -19.85 -5.89
C GLY A 62 3.32 -19.62 -4.46
N LYS A 63 3.66 -18.37 -4.10
CA LYS A 63 4.28 -18.01 -2.80
C LYS A 63 3.30 -17.43 -1.77
N MET A 64 2.01 -17.39 -2.09
CA MET A 64 0.95 -16.83 -1.21
C MET A 64 -0.09 -17.89 -0.81
N ASN A 65 0.33 -19.14 -0.62
CA ASN A 65 -0.57 -20.27 -0.42
C ASN A 65 -1.24 -20.21 0.96
N GLU A 66 -0.48 -19.90 2.00
CA GLU A 66 -0.98 -19.84 3.38
C GLU A 66 -1.95 -18.66 3.53
N THR A 67 -1.62 -17.51 2.93
CA THR A 67 -2.51 -16.33 2.86
C THR A 67 -3.80 -16.66 2.10
N LYS A 68 -3.72 -17.40 0.99
CA LYS A 68 -4.90 -17.81 0.22
C LYS A 68 -5.78 -18.77 1.00
N ILE A 69 -5.19 -19.76 1.69
CA ILE A 69 -5.92 -20.67 2.58
C ILE A 69 -6.60 -19.88 3.70
N PHE A 70 -5.88 -18.94 4.32
CA PHE A 70 -6.41 -18.07 5.36
C PHE A 70 -7.61 -17.25 4.88
N VAL A 71 -7.52 -16.58 3.73
CA VAL A 71 -8.63 -15.85 3.11
C VAL A 71 -9.82 -16.77 2.83
N LYS A 72 -9.56 -17.99 2.35
CA LYS A 72 -10.62 -18.96 2.05
C LYS A 72 -11.40 -19.37 3.30
N LEU A 73 -10.71 -19.61 4.42
CA LEU A 73 -11.34 -19.88 5.72
C LEU A 73 -12.18 -18.69 6.22
N LEU A 74 -11.71 -17.46 5.99
CA LEU A 74 -12.47 -16.26 6.35
C LEU A 74 -13.76 -16.12 5.53
N LEU A 75 -13.70 -16.43 4.22
CA LEU A 75 -14.87 -16.43 3.36
C LEU A 75 -15.89 -17.49 3.79
N GLU A 76 -15.43 -18.68 4.15
CA GLU A 76 -16.28 -19.77 4.66
C GLU A 76 -17.05 -19.36 5.92
N LYS A 77 -16.33 -18.84 6.94
CA LYS A 77 -16.97 -18.31 8.16
C LYS A 77 -17.92 -17.15 7.89
N THR A 78 -17.55 -16.28 6.95
CA THR A 78 -18.41 -15.17 6.54
C THR A 78 -19.69 -15.70 5.89
N LEU A 79 -19.58 -16.70 5.01
CA LEU A 79 -20.70 -17.35 4.35
C LEU A 79 -21.66 -18.00 5.36
N GLU A 80 -21.14 -18.72 6.35
CA GLU A 80 -21.93 -19.31 7.43
C GLU A 80 -22.71 -18.25 8.20
N LYS A 81 -22.05 -17.13 8.55
CA LYS A 81 -22.70 -16.01 9.23
C LYS A 81 -23.87 -15.45 8.42
N TYR A 82 -23.72 -15.25 7.11
CA TYR A 82 -24.79 -14.73 6.26
C TYR A 82 -25.90 -15.76 6.01
N LYS A 83 -25.59 -17.05 5.94
CA LYS A 83 -26.59 -18.13 5.80
C LYS A 83 -27.54 -18.22 7.00
N ASN A 84 -27.08 -17.82 8.18
CA ASN A 84 -27.88 -17.82 9.43
C ASN A 84 -28.77 -16.57 9.59
N ILE A 85 -28.70 -15.60 8.68
CA ILE A 85 -29.54 -14.38 8.72
C ILE A 85 -30.80 -14.62 7.87
N SER A 86 -31.93 -14.03 8.28
CA SER A 86 -33.19 -14.09 7.50
C SER A 86 -32.98 -13.63 6.07
N LYS A 87 -33.34 -14.48 5.10
CA LYS A 87 -33.05 -14.26 3.68
C LYS A 87 -33.90 -13.11 3.13
N ASN A 88 -33.22 -12.14 2.54
CA ASN A 88 -33.81 -11.13 1.67
C ASN A 88 -32.92 -10.99 0.42
N GLU A 89 -33.43 -10.31 -0.60
CA GLU A 89 -32.73 -10.14 -1.89
C GLU A 89 -31.30 -9.57 -1.73
N LYS A 90 -31.07 -8.68 -0.75
CA LYS A 90 -29.75 -8.11 -0.47
C LYS A 90 -28.78 -9.15 0.09
N ILE A 91 -29.25 -9.99 1.02
CA ILE A 91 -28.44 -11.05 1.63
C ILE A 91 -28.13 -12.14 0.62
N GLU A 92 -29.08 -12.51 -0.24
CA GLU A 92 -28.84 -13.49 -1.32
C GLU A 92 -27.78 -12.99 -2.31
N ARG A 93 -27.82 -11.70 -2.67
CA ARG A 93 -26.76 -11.06 -3.47
C ARG A 93 -25.40 -11.15 -2.79
N ILE A 94 -25.31 -10.86 -1.50
CA ILE A 94 -24.06 -10.94 -0.73
C ILE A 94 -23.54 -12.39 -0.68
N ILE A 95 -24.42 -13.36 -0.43
CA ILE A 95 -24.07 -14.79 -0.43
C ILE A 95 -23.48 -15.21 -1.78
N SER A 96 -24.12 -14.82 -2.89
CA SER A 96 -23.63 -15.11 -4.24
C SER A 96 -22.23 -14.51 -4.49
N ILE A 97 -22.00 -13.26 -4.06
CA ILE A 97 -20.68 -12.62 -4.15
C ILE A 97 -19.65 -13.42 -3.33
N ILE A 98 -19.98 -13.83 -2.10
CA ILE A 98 -19.07 -14.60 -1.24
C ILE A 98 -18.74 -15.95 -1.89
N GLU A 99 -19.73 -16.66 -2.42
CA GLU A 99 -19.54 -17.95 -3.10
C GLU A 99 -18.67 -17.83 -4.35
N GLU A 100 -18.88 -16.79 -5.17
CA GLU A 100 -18.02 -16.49 -6.33
C GLU A 100 -16.56 -16.26 -5.90
N LYS A 101 -16.34 -15.45 -4.85
CA LYS A 101 -15.00 -15.15 -4.34
C LYS A 101 -14.36 -16.32 -3.60
N TYR A 102 -15.14 -17.22 -3.02
CA TYR A 102 -14.66 -18.46 -2.41
C TYR A 102 -14.13 -19.44 -3.47
N ASN A 103 -14.87 -19.58 -4.58
CA ASN A 103 -14.46 -20.41 -5.71
C ASN A 103 -13.23 -19.83 -6.44
N ASN A 104 -13.20 -18.51 -6.62
CA ASN A 104 -12.09 -17.78 -7.23
C ASN A 104 -11.27 -17.00 -6.18
N CYS A 105 -10.84 -17.71 -5.14
CA CYS A 105 -10.13 -17.11 -4.01
C CYS A 105 -8.77 -16.55 -4.44
N LYS A 106 -8.44 -15.36 -3.93
CA LYS A 106 -7.17 -14.67 -4.18
C LYS A 106 -6.57 -14.19 -2.86
N ALA A 107 -5.26 -14.22 -2.76
CA ALA A 107 -4.54 -13.76 -1.57
C ALA A 107 -4.75 -12.26 -1.31
N GLU A 108 -4.86 -11.46 -2.37
CA GLU A 108 -5.11 -10.01 -2.29
C GLU A 108 -6.40 -9.63 -1.53
N TYR A 109 -7.35 -10.55 -1.37
CA TYR A 109 -8.59 -10.27 -0.64
C TYR A 109 -8.35 -10.03 0.85
N ILE A 110 -7.15 -10.36 1.38
CA ILE A 110 -6.75 -9.98 2.74
C ILE A 110 -6.83 -8.45 2.99
N PHE A 111 -6.74 -7.65 1.93
CA PHE A 111 -6.91 -6.20 1.98
C PHE A 111 -8.37 -5.72 2.02
N GLY A 112 -9.32 -6.63 1.82
CA GLY A 112 -10.75 -6.35 1.69
C GLY A 112 -11.33 -6.83 0.36
N ILE A 113 -12.63 -7.09 0.37
CA ILE A 113 -13.45 -7.40 -0.81
C ILE A 113 -14.55 -6.35 -0.90
N GLU A 114 -14.71 -5.78 -2.08
CA GLU A 114 -15.78 -4.82 -2.35
C GLU A 114 -17.15 -5.48 -2.16
N GLY A 115 -18.07 -4.79 -1.48
CA GLY A 115 -19.40 -5.31 -1.16
C GLY A 115 -19.47 -6.23 0.07
N ILE A 116 -18.33 -6.59 0.70
CA ILE A 116 -18.30 -7.37 1.95
C ILE A 116 -17.72 -6.53 3.09
N ASN A 117 -18.61 -6.04 3.94
CA ASN A 117 -18.23 -5.21 5.08
C ASN A 117 -17.42 -5.99 6.12
N GLY A 118 -16.40 -5.34 6.69
CA GLY A 118 -15.59 -5.91 7.77
C GLY A 118 -14.68 -7.07 7.33
N PHE A 119 -14.43 -7.23 6.03
CA PHE A 119 -13.54 -8.26 5.49
C PHE A 119 -12.03 -7.96 5.57
N PRO A 120 -11.52 -6.71 5.47
CA PRO A 120 -10.09 -6.45 5.53
C PRO A 120 -9.44 -7.04 6.79
N ARG A 121 -8.30 -7.70 6.64
CA ARG A 121 -7.51 -8.26 7.76
C ARG A 121 -6.12 -7.66 7.83
N LEU A 122 -5.65 -7.09 6.72
CA LEU A 122 -4.39 -6.37 6.65
C LEU A 122 -4.64 -4.86 6.57
N TYR A 123 -4.17 -4.15 7.58
CA TYR A 123 -4.28 -2.70 7.71
C TYR A 123 -2.89 -2.08 7.66
N CYS A 124 -2.74 -0.99 6.92
CA CYS A 124 -1.48 -0.25 6.84
C CYS A 124 -1.71 1.13 7.44
N SER A 125 -0.85 1.55 8.37
CA SER A 125 -0.82 2.93 8.83
C SER A 125 -0.31 3.85 7.73
N ASP A 126 -0.51 5.14 7.93
CA ASP A 126 0.33 6.12 7.27
C ASP A 126 1.77 5.98 7.79
N PHE A 127 2.71 6.26 6.91
CA PHE A 127 4.14 6.19 7.16
C PHE A 127 4.64 7.61 7.40
N LEU A 128 5.01 7.86 8.65
CA LEU A 128 5.44 9.17 9.13
C LEU A 128 6.96 9.27 9.03
N PHE A 129 7.47 10.47 8.84
CA PHE A 129 8.91 10.71 8.87
C PHE A 129 9.52 10.20 10.20
N SER A 130 10.59 9.42 10.10
CA SER A 130 11.35 8.94 11.25
C SER A 130 12.59 9.80 11.40
N GLU A 131 12.72 10.48 12.54
CA GLU A 131 13.83 11.39 12.80
C GLU A 131 15.18 10.68 12.67
N CYS A 132 15.93 11.08 11.64
CA CYS A 132 17.35 10.78 11.53
C CYS A 132 18.12 11.93 12.17
N LYS A 133 19.11 11.64 13.03
CA LYS A 133 20.00 12.66 13.59
C LYS A 133 20.64 13.45 12.43
N ASN A 134 20.51 14.78 12.43
CA ASN A 134 21.13 15.75 11.51
C ASN A 134 20.40 16.12 10.21
N MET A 135 19.07 16.06 10.10
CA MET A 135 18.33 16.65 8.96
C MET A 135 17.55 17.92 9.37
N ASN A 136 17.76 19.02 8.65
CA ASN A 136 16.92 20.22 8.69
C ASN A 136 15.74 20.08 7.71
N MET A 137 14.69 20.91 7.85
CA MET A 137 13.49 20.85 6.99
C MET A 137 13.79 20.89 5.47
N ASP A 138 14.82 21.64 5.08
CA ASP A 138 15.24 21.79 3.68
C ASP A 138 15.92 20.53 3.11
N ASP A 139 16.26 19.56 3.97
CA ASP A 139 16.93 18.31 3.59
C ASP A 139 15.95 17.22 3.14
N TYR A 140 14.64 17.42 3.30
CA TYR A 140 13.64 16.39 2.94
C TYR A 140 13.20 16.44 1.49
N PHE A 141 13.25 17.61 0.85
CA PHE A 141 12.65 17.83 -0.47
C PHE A 141 13.65 18.34 -1.51
N PHE A 142 13.44 17.92 -2.76
CA PHE A 142 13.96 18.58 -3.95
C PHE A 142 12.84 19.29 -4.69
N ILE A 143 13.18 20.40 -5.35
CA ILE A 143 12.38 20.93 -6.44
C ILE A 143 13.04 20.45 -7.73
N GLU A 144 12.35 19.60 -8.47
CA GLU A 144 12.81 19.10 -9.76
C GLU A 144 11.96 19.70 -10.89
N THR A 145 12.63 20.19 -11.94
CA THR A 145 11.95 20.64 -13.16
C THR A 145 11.93 19.51 -14.18
N LYS A 146 10.75 19.21 -14.73
CA LYS A 146 10.55 18.31 -15.87
C LYS A 146 10.04 19.10 -17.05
N ASN A 147 10.28 18.61 -18.26
CA ASN A 147 9.78 19.23 -19.48
C ASN A 147 9.06 18.20 -20.34
N CYS A 148 8.08 18.66 -21.09
CA CYS A 148 7.46 17.91 -22.18
C CYS A 148 7.66 18.71 -23.46
N LEU A 149 8.30 18.10 -24.46
CA LEU A 149 8.45 18.70 -25.78
C LEU A 149 7.30 18.19 -26.66
N VAL A 150 6.54 19.12 -27.23
CA VAL A 150 5.42 18.82 -28.14
C VAL A 150 5.73 19.46 -29.48
N GLU A 151 5.79 18.64 -30.52
CA GLU A 151 5.88 19.14 -31.88
C GLU A 151 4.45 19.43 -32.39
N ASN A 152 4.21 20.68 -32.79
CA ASN A 152 2.94 21.09 -33.36
C ASN A 152 3.21 21.92 -34.62
N ASN A 153 2.75 21.44 -35.77
CA ASN A 153 2.94 22.10 -37.07
C ASN A 153 4.40 22.45 -37.42
N GLY A 154 5.36 21.60 -37.02
CA GLY A 154 6.79 21.80 -37.27
C GLY A 154 7.50 22.73 -36.28
N GLU A 155 6.78 23.28 -35.29
CA GLU A 155 7.37 24.01 -34.17
C GLU A 155 7.49 23.10 -32.93
N ILE A 156 8.65 23.14 -32.27
CA ILE A 156 8.90 22.44 -31.01
C ILE A 156 8.51 23.35 -29.85
N LEU A 157 7.43 23.02 -29.15
CA LEU A 157 6.96 23.72 -27.96
C LEU A 157 7.44 23.00 -26.69
N SER A 158 7.85 23.79 -25.70
CA SER A 158 8.33 23.33 -24.40
C SER A 158 7.30 23.63 -23.32
N ASN A 159 6.89 22.61 -22.56
CA ASN A 159 5.99 22.75 -21.42
C ASN A 159 6.66 22.27 -20.12
N PRO A 160 7.45 23.13 -19.47
CA PRO A 160 8.12 22.79 -18.21
C PRO A 160 7.13 22.72 -17.05
N ARG A 161 7.41 21.85 -16.09
CA ARG A 161 6.67 21.67 -14.84
C ARG A 161 7.64 21.45 -13.68
N THR A 162 7.26 21.89 -12.50
CA THR A 162 8.05 21.80 -11.27
C THR A 162 7.40 20.85 -10.28
N TYR A 163 8.19 19.94 -9.73
CA TYR A 163 7.75 18.96 -8.74
C TYR A 163 8.51 19.13 -7.44
N ARG A 164 7.81 19.19 -6.30
CA ARG A 164 8.42 19.03 -4.98
C ARG A 164 8.36 17.57 -4.57
N VAL A 165 9.52 16.94 -4.47
CA VAL A 165 9.67 15.49 -4.29
C VAL A 165 10.52 15.20 -3.07
N VAL A 166 10.24 14.10 -2.37
CA VAL A 166 11.06 13.63 -1.26
C VAL A 166 12.40 13.15 -1.79
N ARG A 167 13.49 13.55 -1.14
CA ARG A 167 14.85 13.14 -1.51
C ARG A 167 15.09 11.64 -1.25
N PRO A 168 16.07 11.03 -1.91
CA PRO A 168 16.63 9.76 -1.46
C PRO A 168 17.15 9.85 -0.02
N LYS A 169 17.22 8.69 0.65
CA LYS A 169 17.71 8.47 2.03
C LYS A 169 16.85 9.08 3.13
N VAL A 170 15.59 9.39 2.83
CA VAL A 170 14.61 9.80 3.83
C VAL A 170 13.93 8.55 4.37
N VAL A 171 13.91 8.41 5.70
CA VAL A 171 13.35 7.24 6.38
C VAL A 171 11.96 7.57 6.92
N PHE A 172 11.02 6.66 6.70
CA PHE A 172 9.66 6.72 7.19
C PHE A 172 9.39 5.49 8.05
N LYS A 173 8.61 5.66 9.11
CA LYS A 173 8.14 4.58 9.96
C LYS A 173 6.64 4.42 9.81
N GLY A 174 6.21 3.19 9.57
CA GLY A 174 4.81 2.79 9.56
C GLY A 174 4.61 1.44 10.23
N MET A 175 3.36 1.05 10.36
CA MET A 175 2.96 -0.20 10.97
C MET A 175 1.92 -0.90 10.11
N ILE A 176 2.03 -2.22 10.04
CA ILE A 176 1.05 -3.08 9.40
C ILE A 176 0.44 -3.99 10.47
N TRP A 177 -0.89 -4.02 10.53
CA TRP A 177 -1.62 -4.90 11.41
C TRP A 177 -2.26 -6.03 10.62
N LEU A 178 -1.91 -7.25 10.99
CA LEU A 178 -2.64 -8.45 10.62
C LEU A 178 -3.60 -8.79 11.77
N ASN A 179 -4.87 -8.46 11.58
CA ASN A 179 -5.90 -8.79 12.55
C ASN A 179 -6.67 -10.04 12.11
N ASP A 180 -7.08 -10.85 13.07
CA ASP A 180 -8.14 -11.80 12.86
C ASP A 180 -9.05 -11.93 14.07
N MET A 181 -10.28 -11.41 13.94
CA MET A 181 -11.34 -11.56 14.93
C MET A 181 -11.97 -12.96 14.94
N PHE A 182 -11.80 -13.77 13.89
CA PHE A 182 -12.48 -15.05 13.74
C PHE A 182 -11.68 -16.25 14.23
N LEU A 183 -10.41 -16.06 14.64
CA LEU A 183 -9.50 -17.14 15.05
C LEU A 183 -8.98 -17.00 16.49
N VAL A 184 -9.55 -16.11 17.30
CA VAL A 184 -9.17 -15.93 18.70
C VAL A 184 -9.47 -17.20 19.51
N GLY A 185 -8.45 -17.75 20.20
CA GLY A 185 -8.66 -18.74 21.28
C GLY A 185 -8.07 -20.16 21.11
N ILE A 186 -7.32 -20.47 20.04
CA ILE A 186 -6.71 -21.81 19.84
C ILE A 186 -5.24 -21.65 19.39
N GLU A 187 -4.30 -22.42 19.95
CA GLU A 187 -2.86 -22.36 19.59
C GLU A 187 -2.60 -22.64 18.10
N GLU A 188 -3.33 -23.58 17.50
CA GLU A 188 -3.25 -23.92 16.08
C GLU A 188 -3.55 -22.73 15.17
N ASN A 189 -4.39 -21.80 15.62
CA ASN A 189 -4.71 -20.58 14.88
C ASN A 189 -3.55 -19.57 14.90
N LYS A 190 -2.77 -19.55 15.99
CA LYS A 190 -1.57 -18.71 16.09
C LYS A 190 -0.52 -19.17 15.09
N ALA A 191 -0.32 -20.49 14.94
CA ALA A 191 0.60 -21.06 13.97
C ALA A 191 0.21 -20.69 12.52
N LYS A 192 -1.08 -20.74 12.17
CA LYS A 192 -1.58 -20.31 10.85
C LYS A 192 -1.31 -18.82 10.60
N LEU A 193 -1.59 -17.96 11.59
CA LEU A 193 -1.32 -16.52 11.48
C LEU A 193 0.17 -16.20 11.31
N MET A 194 1.06 -16.93 11.99
CA MET A 194 2.52 -16.77 11.82
C MET A 194 2.99 -17.13 10.41
N LYS A 195 2.39 -18.14 9.78
CA LYS A 195 2.71 -18.48 8.39
C LYS A 195 2.25 -17.38 7.41
N VAL A 196 1.05 -16.85 7.60
CA VAL A 196 0.54 -15.71 6.82
C VAL A 196 1.43 -14.48 7.03
N GLU A 197 1.85 -14.22 8.27
CA GLU A 197 2.81 -13.16 8.59
C GLU A 197 4.12 -13.36 7.80
N SER A 198 4.67 -14.58 7.76
CA SER A 198 5.89 -14.87 6.99
C SER A 198 5.74 -14.52 5.52
N GLU A 199 4.67 -14.96 4.86
CA GLU A 199 4.40 -14.61 3.45
C GLU A 199 4.25 -13.09 3.25
N ILE A 200 3.59 -12.39 4.18
CA ILE A 200 3.46 -10.92 4.12
C ILE A 200 4.83 -10.25 4.29
N ARG A 201 5.68 -10.72 5.22
CA ARG A 201 7.04 -10.19 5.42
C ARG A 201 7.90 -10.41 4.17
N GLU A 202 7.82 -11.58 3.55
CA GLU A 202 8.51 -11.86 2.28
C GLU A 202 8.01 -10.94 1.16
N ALA A 203 6.70 -10.73 1.04
CA ALA A 203 6.13 -9.79 0.07
C ALA A 203 6.55 -8.33 0.35
N LEU A 204 6.75 -7.93 1.61
CA LEU A 204 7.28 -6.61 1.94
C LEU A 204 8.74 -6.47 1.49
N LEU A 205 9.57 -7.49 1.68
CA LEU A 205 10.98 -7.45 1.27
C LEU A 205 11.15 -7.37 -0.25
N LYS A 206 10.13 -7.73 -1.04
CA LYS A 206 10.15 -7.56 -2.51
C LYS A 206 10.29 -6.12 -2.98
N PHE A 207 9.96 -5.14 -2.17
CA PHE A 207 10.29 -3.75 -2.51
C PHE A 207 11.79 -3.52 -2.74
N ASN A 208 12.65 -4.30 -2.08
CA ASN A 208 14.11 -4.18 -2.14
C ASN A 208 14.69 -4.67 -3.48
N ASP A 209 13.91 -5.40 -4.28
CA ASP A 209 14.30 -5.81 -5.64
C ASP A 209 14.34 -4.60 -6.61
N GLY A 210 13.83 -3.42 -6.19
CA GLY A 210 13.88 -2.16 -6.94
C GLY A 210 12.88 -2.04 -8.11
N LEU A 211 12.15 -3.11 -8.41
CA LEU A 211 11.09 -3.18 -9.42
C LEU A 211 9.79 -2.53 -8.92
N HIS A 212 9.42 -2.80 -7.67
CA HIS A 212 8.20 -2.26 -7.07
C HIS A 212 8.44 -0.86 -6.53
N ARG A 213 7.57 0.07 -6.95
CA ARG A 213 7.73 1.51 -6.68
C ARG A 213 6.43 2.10 -6.15
N ILE A 214 6.55 3.13 -5.31
CA ILE A 214 5.44 3.87 -4.73
C ILE A 214 5.29 5.27 -5.34
N GLY A 215 4.14 5.89 -5.16
CA GLY A 215 3.89 7.26 -5.63
C GLY A 215 3.77 7.38 -7.16
N ASN A 216 4.03 8.59 -7.64
CA ASN A 216 3.84 9.02 -9.03
C ASN A 216 5.14 9.00 -9.83
N SER A 217 5.02 9.14 -11.16
CA SER A 217 6.15 9.18 -12.10
C SER A 217 7.08 7.96 -12.03
N LYS A 218 6.56 6.80 -11.60
CA LYS A 218 7.32 5.55 -11.39
C LYS A 218 8.12 5.10 -12.60
N SER A 219 7.57 5.22 -13.81
CA SER A 219 8.26 4.86 -15.06
C SER A 219 9.47 5.74 -15.37
N ARG A 220 9.55 6.93 -14.76
CA ARG A 220 10.63 7.92 -14.97
C ARG A 220 11.71 7.86 -13.89
N GLY A 221 11.77 6.77 -13.13
CA GLY A 221 12.81 6.55 -12.11
C GLY A 221 12.43 6.94 -10.68
N TYR A 222 11.20 7.39 -10.44
CA TYR A 222 10.73 7.78 -9.09
C TYR A 222 10.19 6.60 -8.29
N GLY A 223 10.16 6.75 -6.97
CA GLY A 223 9.38 5.87 -6.11
C GLY A 223 10.05 4.58 -5.68
N GLN A 224 11.34 4.37 -5.98
CA GLN A 224 12.10 3.25 -5.44
C GLN A 224 12.31 3.43 -3.94
N ILE A 225 12.06 2.34 -3.20
CA ILE A 225 12.16 2.30 -1.75
C ILE A 225 12.87 1.02 -1.32
N GLU A 226 13.41 1.06 -0.11
CA GLU A 226 13.94 -0.08 0.60
C GLU A 226 13.17 -0.25 1.91
N ILE A 227 12.79 -1.48 2.22
CA ILE A 227 12.08 -1.87 3.43
C ILE A 227 13.01 -2.63 4.35
N ASN A 228 13.03 -2.17 5.59
CA ASN A 228 13.54 -2.90 6.75
C ASN A 228 12.36 -3.21 7.69
N LEU A 229 12.36 -4.40 8.25
CA LEU A 229 11.33 -4.88 9.17
C LEU A 229 11.94 -5.03 10.56
N ASP A 230 11.22 -4.57 11.57
CA ASP A 230 11.50 -4.87 12.99
C ASP A 230 10.64 -6.05 13.48
#